data_AF-A0A2N5TMJ7-F1
#
_entry.id   AF-A0A2N5TMJ7-F1
#
_cell.length_a   1.000
_cell.length_b   1.000
_cell.length_c   1.000
_cell.angle_alpha   90.00
_cell.angle_beta   90.00
_cell.angle_gamma   90.00
#
_symmetry.space_group_name_H-M   'P 1'
#
loop_
_entity.id
_entity.type
_entity.pdbx_description
1 polymer ?
#
loop_
_entity_poly.entity_id
_entity_poly.type
_entity_poly.pdbx_seq_one_letter_code
_entity_poly.pdbx_strand_id
1 'polypeptide(L)'
;MARETPGMSQSPRSTGAWRFHSVTSNHEKHTCIKDFSRGFFPVVSCTMALGLGQNWKRVQMVVTVGRGDPSSISQMIGRCGRDGRPGLAVVFGEKMQRNGKNRLDQFTRGTPQSDADWMDALHITSMCLRVEISMDNLYGYIPLWADDPNYIEECDRENNMKMETCQCSNFAPKDALRLIGNLPSASVTNFDSILKNKFVPTKIHDLKIKYPKRCKPTRKRKMNDLERSKMDQFKVNLLHDLYEYFYMVFKKDWMVLPKHLYKSNQEVENTSSAEGTLSRPIKKAKNSVDKEKQNEGSTSSQVPSNLKGSNKGLTQSHRPATKKALAEEKRRSAAILREERNQIKKDSERARREQISAIMQEVKDNHSSQIHADNQNDAIF
;
A
#
# COMPACT_ATOMS: atom_id res chain seq x y z
N MET A 1 -14.73 -18.71 -22.13
CA MET A 1 -13.61 -18.46 -21.19
C MET A 1 -13.27 -16.98 -21.26
N ALA A 2 -12.85 -16.33 -20.16
CA ALA A 2 -12.56 -14.88 -20.19
C ALA A 2 -11.35 -14.49 -21.07
N ARG A 3 -10.50 -15.45 -21.45
CA ARG A 3 -9.42 -15.25 -22.43
C ARG A 3 -10.04 -15.21 -23.83
N GLU A 4 -9.61 -14.26 -24.67
CA GLU A 4 -10.00 -14.12 -26.09
C GLU A 4 -11.47 -13.69 -26.33
N THR A 5 -12.19 -13.45 -25.24
CA THR A 5 -13.45 -12.73 -25.00
C THR A 5 -13.44 -11.18 -25.01
N PRO A 6 -13.62 -10.39 -26.10
CA PRO A 6 -13.67 -8.93 -25.95
C PRO A 6 -14.73 -8.49 -24.93
N GLY A 7 -14.38 -7.63 -23.98
CA GLY A 7 -15.28 -7.13 -22.93
C GLY A 7 -15.46 -8.07 -21.72
N MET A 8 -15.17 -9.37 -21.84
CA MET A 8 -15.35 -10.33 -20.73
C MET A 8 -14.42 -10.09 -19.54
N SER A 9 -13.28 -9.41 -19.75
CA SER A 9 -12.39 -8.98 -18.67
C SER A 9 -12.98 -7.89 -17.77
N GLN A 10 -14.01 -7.19 -18.24
CA GLN A 10 -14.72 -6.16 -17.48
C GLN A 10 -15.98 -6.72 -16.78
N SER A 11 -16.38 -7.96 -17.10
CA SER A 11 -17.52 -8.60 -16.46
C SER A 11 -17.19 -8.93 -14.99
N PRO A 12 -17.97 -8.42 -14.03
CA PRO A 12 -17.74 -8.69 -12.61
C PRO A 12 -17.93 -10.17 -12.24
N ARG A 13 -18.70 -10.92 -13.04
CA ARG A 13 -18.93 -12.38 -12.87
C ARG A 13 -18.30 -13.19 -14.01
N SER A 14 -17.12 -12.76 -14.47
CA SER A 14 -16.39 -13.51 -15.50
C SER A 14 -16.00 -14.91 -15.01
N THR A 15 -15.89 -15.89 -15.90
CA THR A 15 -15.38 -17.24 -15.54
C THR A 15 -13.86 -17.26 -15.33
N GLY A 16 -13.19 -16.11 -15.41
CA GLY A 16 -11.73 -16.00 -15.34
C GLY A 16 -11.22 -15.48 -14.00
N ALA A 17 -11.67 -14.29 -13.59
CA ALA A 17 -11.19 -13.65 -12.37
C ALA A 17 -12.28 -12.79 -11.72
N TRP A 18 -12.38 -12.87 -10.40
CA TRP A 18 -13.31 -12.06 -9.59
C TRP A 18 -12.53 -11.14 -8.63
N ARG A 19 -13.18 -10.05 -8.19
CA ARG A 19 -12.57 -9.07 -7.28
C ARG A 19 -12.97 -9.33 -5.83
N PHE A 20 -12.01 -9.20 -4.92
CA PHE A 20 -12.21 -9.30 -3.47
C PHE A 20 -11.46 -8.14 -2.80
N HIS A 21 -12.15 -7.02 -2.59
CA HIS A 21 -11.57 -5.81 -1.99
C HIS A 21 -12.31 -5.43 -0.72
N SER A 22 -11.71 -4.55 0.08
CA SER A 22 -12.35 -4.01 1.29
C SER A 22 -13.74 -3.43 1.00
N VAL A 23 -13.88 -2.71 -0.11
CA VAL A 23 -15.12 -2.08 -0.60
C VAL A 23 -16.16 -3.06 -1.17
N THR A 24 -15.82 -4.33 -1.36
CA THR A 24 -16.77 -5.35 -1.81
C THR A 24 -17.79 -5.63 -0.69
N SER A 25 -19.06 -5.73 -1.03
CA SER A 25 -20.11 -6.01 -0.03
C SER A 25 -19.88 -7.38 0.63
N ASN A 26 -20.32 -7.55 1.89
CA ASN A 26 -20.14 -8.81 2.60
C ASN A 26 -20.82 -9.98 1.87
N HIS A 27 -21.99 -9.74 1.27
CA HIS A 27 -22.69 -10.75 0.48
C HIS A 27 -21.89 -11.21 -0.76
N GLU A 28 -21.28 -10.27 -1.48
CA GLU A 28 -20.41 -10.59 -2.61
C GLU A 28 -19.12 -11.29 -2.17
N LYS A 29 -18.53 -10.91 -1.03
CA LYS A 29 -17.37 -11.61 -0.45
C LYS A 29 -17.70 -13.08 -0.15
N HIS A 30 -18.83 -13.35 0.49
CA HIS A 30 -19.29 -14.72 0.76
C HIS A 30 -19.53 -15.51 -0.53
N THR A 31 -20.19 -14.90 -1.51
CA THR A 31 -20.44 -15.53 -2.82
C THR A 31 -19.14 -15.85 -3.54
N CYS A 32 -18.18 -14.91 -3.54
CA CYS A 32 -16.85 -15.09 -4.12
C CYS A 32 -16.10 -16.28 -3.49
N ILE A 33 -16.07 -16.36 -2.15
CA ILE A 33 -15.40 -17.47 -1.44
C ILE A 33 -16.07 -18.81 -1.77
N LYS A 34 -17.41 -18.86 -1.74
CA LYS A 34 -18.20 -20.07 -2.03
C LYS A 34 -17.95 -20.56 -3.45
N ASP A 35 -18.01 -19.66 -4.42
CA ASP A 35 -17.89 -19.99 -5.84
C ASP A 35 -16.44 -20.29 -6.25
N PHE A 36 -15.47 -19.63 -5.64
CA PHE A 36 -14.06 -19.97 -5.77
C PHE A 36 -13.77 -21.38 -5.23
N SER A 37 -14.31 -21.71 -4.05
CA SER A 37 -14.14 -23.04 -3.45
C SER A 37 -14.72 -24.14 -4.34
N ARG A 38 -15.87 -23.88 -4.98
CA ARG A 38 -16.50 -24.76 -5.99
C ARG A 38 -15.73 -24.82 -7.31
N GLY A 39 -14.92 -23.80 -7.63
CA GLY A 39 -14.08 -23.77 -8.82
C GLY A 39 -14.74 -23.17 -10.05
N PHE A 40 -15.74 -22.32 -9.87
CA PHE A 40 -16.39 -21.62 -10.98
C PHE A 40 -15.47 -20.66 -11.72
N PHE A 41 -14.44 -20.15 -11.04
CA PHE A 41 -13.40 -19.32 -11.61
C PHE A 41 -12.06 -19.58 -10.90
N PRO A 42 -10.92 -19.46 -11.60
CA PRO A 42 -9.61 -19.84 -11.06
C PRO A 42 -8.85 -18.71 -10.34
N VAL A 43 -9.22 -17.43 -10.51
CA VAL A 43 -8.42 -16.30 -10.01
C VAL A 43 -9.25 -15.34 -9.14
N VAL A 44 -8.70 -14.98 -7.99
CA VAL A 44 -9.21 -13.88 -7.16
C VAL A 44 -8.20 -12.73 -7.20
N SER A 45 -8.64 -11.56 -7.65
CA SER A 45 -7.89 -10.31 -7.54
C SER A 45 -8.27 -9.62 -6.25
N CYS A 46 -7.30 -9.31 -5.40
CA CYS A 46 -7.56 -8.71 -4.10
C CYS A 46 -6.52 -7.66 -3.73
N THR A 47 -6.87 -6.83 -2.77
CA THR A 47 -5.91 -6.02 -2.00
C THR A 47 -5.53 -6.77 -0.73
N MET A 48 -4.81 -6.13 0.21
CA MET A 48 -4.50 -6.68 1.54
C MET A 48 -5.73 -7.12 2.36
N ALA A 49 -6.95 -6.86 1.88
CA ALA A 49 -8.21 -7.35 2.43
C ALA A 49 -8.31 -8.89 2.54
N LEU A 50 -7.45 -9.64 1.84
CA LEU A 50 -7.41 -11.10 1.94
C LEU A 50 -6.57 -11.60 3.14
N GLY A 51 -5.88 -10.71 3.84
CA GLY A 51 -4.88 -11.05 4.87
C GLY A 51 -5.42 -11.59 6.19
N LEU A 52 -6.67 -11.30 6.58
CA LEU A 52 -7.15 -11.54 7.95
C LEU A 52 -8.44 -12.36 8.01
N GLY A 53 -8.42 -13.46 8.78
CA GLY A 53 -9.62 -14.14 9.30
C GLY A 53 -10.39 -15.09 8.36
N GLN A 54 -9.99 -15.28 7.09
CA GLN A 54 -10.72 -16.17 6.16
C GLN A 54 -9.89 -17.39 5.74
N ASN A 55 -10.54 -18.55 5.64
CA ASN A 55 -9.92 -19.82 5.26
C ASN A 55 -10.10 -20.11 3.76
N TRP A 56 -9.00 -20.09 3.02
CA TRP A 56 -8.97 -20.30 1.58
C TRP A 56 -8.33 -21.65 1.22
N LYS A 57 -9.04 -22.76 1.49
CA LYS A 57 -8.49 -24.13 1.35
C LYS A 57 -7.98 -24.49 -0.05
N ARG A 58 -8.51 -23.87 -1.12
CA ARG A 58 -8.19 -24.20 -2.52
C ARG A 58 -7.04 -23.36 -3.11
N VAL A 59 -6.48 -22.42 -2.35
CA VAL A 59 -5.42 -21.54 -2.87
C VAL A 59 -4.12 -22.35 -3.02
N GLN A 60 -3.74 -22.57 -4.27
CA GLN A 60 -2.48 -23.24 -4.63
C GLN A 60 -1.39 -22.26 -5.04
N MET A 61 -1.77 -21.03 -5.42
CA MET A 61 -0.82 -20.00 -5.85
C MET A 61 -1.24 -18.65 -5.29
N VAL A 62 -0.28 -17.91 -4.75
CA VAL A 62 -0.43 -16.51 -4.34
C VAL A 62 0.55 -15.67 -5.14
N VAL A 63 0.04 -14.63 -5.78
CA VAL A 63 0.84 -13.69 -6.56
C VAL A 63 0.72 -12.32 -5.91
N THR A 64 1.83 -11.82 -5.38
CA THR A 64 1.93 -10.44 -4.90
C THR A 64 2.60 -9.60 -5.97
N VAL A 65 2.11 -8.37 -6.17
CA VAL A 65 2.62 -7.47 -7.21
C VAL A 65 2.92 -6.12 -6.58
N GLY A 66 4.15 -5.67 -6.77
CA GLY A 66 4.65 -4.40 -6.27
C GLY A 66 5.25 -4.50 -4.87
N ARG A 67 5.60 -3.33 -4.34
CA ARG A 67 6.18 -3.18 -3.00
C ARG A 67 5.12 -3.44 -1.94
N GLY A 68 5.42 -4.32 -0.99
CA GLY A 68 4.56 -4.64 0.15
C GLY A 68 5.40 -4.92 1.38
N ASP A 69 4.78 -4.82 2.55
CA ASP A 69 5.42 -5.14 3.82
C ASP A 69 5.67 -6.66 3.93
N PRO A 70 6.88 -7.08 4.36
CA PRO A 70 7.23 -8.49 4.45
C PRO A 70 6.28 -9.31 5.31
N SER A 71 5.79 -8.76 6.42
CA SER A 71 4.81 -9.44 7.28
C SER A 71 3.48 -9.74 6.56
N SER A 72 2.88 -8.78 5.84
CA SER A 72 1.66 -9.03 5.06
C SER A 72 1.94 -9.99 3.90
N ILE A 73 3.11 -9.92 3.27
CA ILE A 73 3.51 -10.87 2.22
C ILE A 73 3.60 -12.29 2.81
N SER A 74 4.27 -12.46 3.94
CA SER A 74 4.37 -13.72 4.69
C SER A 74 2.99 -14.29 5.04
N GLN A 75 2.07 -13.45 5.53
CA GLN A 75 0.70 -13.86 5.83
C GLN A 75 -0.12 -14.24 4.60
N MET A 76 0.12 -13.58 3.46
CA MET A 76 -0.54 -13.90 2.19
C MET A 76 -0.03 -15.22 1.61
N ILE A 77 1.29 -15.42 1.56
CA ILE A 77 1.86 -16.67 1.05
C ILE A 77 1.47 -17.85 1.95
N GLY A 78 1.32 -17.66 3.27
CA GLY A 78 0.81 -18.67 4.21
C GLY A 78 -0.66 -19.08 3.99
N ARG A 79 -1.31 -18.55 2.96
CA ARG A 79 -2.63 -19.03 2.48
C ARG A 79 -2.51 -20.16 1.47
N CYS A 80 -1.37 -20.29 0.79
CA CYS A 80 -1.17 -21.37 -0.17
C CYS A 80 -0.88 -22.71 0.56
N GLY A 81 -1.29 -23.82 -0.05
CA GLY A 81 -0.95 -25.18 0.43
C GLY A 81 -1.62 -25.63 1.73
N ARG A 82 -2.71 -24.97 2.15
CA ARG A 82 -3.48 -25.36 3.35
C ARG A 82 -4.21 -26.69 3.25
N ASP A 83 -4.34 -27.21 2.05
CA ASP A 83 -4.86 -28.56 1.76
C ASP A 83 -3.78 -29.64 1.87
N GLY A 84 -2.57 -29.29 2.32
CA GLY A 84 -1.42 -30.21 2.46
C GLY A 84 -0.66 -30.42 1.15
N ARG A 85 -1.10 -29.82 0.04
CA ARG A 85 -0.37 -29.84 -1.23
C ARG A 85 0.62 -28.68 -1.29
N PRO A 86 1.73 -28.79 -2.04
CA PRO A 86 2.67 -27.69 -2.17
C PRO A 86 2.00 -26.47 -2.79
N GLY A 87 2.21 -25.31 -2.15
CA GLY A 87 1.74 -24.02 -2.65
C GLY A 87 2.87 -23.24 -3.33
N LEU A 88 2.50 -22.34 -4.24
CA LEU A 88 3.43 -21.45 -4.94
C LEU A 88 3.23 -20.00 -4.52
N ALA A 89 4.30 -19.37 -4.05
CA ALA A 89 4.37 -17.94 -3.85
C ALA A 89 5.15 -17.30 -5.02
N VAL A 90 4.57 -16.26 -5.62
CA VAL A 90 5.25 -15.43 -6.62
C VAL A 90 5.20 -13.99 -6.16
N VAL A 91 6.37 -13.43 -5.86
CA VAL A 91 6.52 -12.03 -5.46
C VAL A 91 7.09 -11.24 -6.64
N PHE A 92 6.26 -10.44 -7.30
CA PHE A 92 6.68 -9.59 -8.40
C PHE A 92 7.10 -8.21 -7.89
N GLY A 93 8.42 -8.03 -7.75
CA GLY A 93 9.03 -6.73 -7.50
C GLY A 93 9.05 -5.81 -8.72
N GLU A 94 8.99 -4.50 -8.47
CA GLU A 94 9.37 -3.52 -9.49
C GLU A 94 10.88 -3.58 -9.75
N LYS A 95 11.30 -3.48 -11.02
CA LYS A 95 12.74 -3.47 -11.38
C LYS A 95 13.51 -2.33 -10.72
N MET A 96 12.84 -1.19 -10.52
CA MET A 96 13.40 -0.05 -9.83
C MET A 96 12.31 0.58 -8.96
N GLN A 97 12.53 0.57 -7.66
CA GLN A 97 11.71 1.25 -6.68
C GLN A 97 11.99 2.76 -6.70
N ARG A 98 10.95 3.56 -6.94
CA ARG A 98 11.05 5.02 -6.86
C ARG A 98 11.12 5.44 -5.40
N ASN A 99 12.15 6.21 -5.04
CA ASN A 99 12.41 6.66 -3.66
C ASN A 99 12.68 5.51 -2.67
N GLY A 100 13.06 4.34 -3.17
CA GLY A 100 13.49 3.20 -2.36
C GLY A 100 14.94 2.80 -2.68
N LYS A 101 15.48 1.91 -1.86
CA LYS A 101 16.74 1.25 -2.15
C LYS A 101 16.54 0.25 -3.28
N ASN A 102 17.56 0.10 -4.12
CA ASN A 102 17.52 -0.74 -5.32
C ASN A 102 18.75 -1.65 -5.47
N ARG A 103 19.75 -1.44 -4.62
CA ARG A 103 21.03 -2.15 -4.65
C ARG A 103 21.49 -2.39 -3.22
N LEU A 104 22.22 -3.49 -3.01
CA LEU A 104 22.72 -3.88 -1.68
C LEU A 104 23.69 -2.84 -1.09
N ASP A 105 24.45 -2.13 -1.92
CA ASP A 105 25.40 -1.08 -1.49
C ASP A 105 24.73 0.16 -0.88
N GLN A 106 23.41 0.30 -1.01
CA GLN A 106 22.63 1.36 -0.38
C GLN A 106 22.24 1.01 1.07
N PHE A 107 22.49 -0.22 1.51
CA PHE A 107 22.27 -0.66 2.88
C PHE A 107 23.58 -0.59 3.67
N THR A 108 23.50 -0.02 4.87
CA THR A 108 24.63 0.04 5.80
C THR A 108 24.57 -1.16 6.74
N ARG A 109 25.67 -1.90 6.83
CA ARG A 109 25.77 -3.07 7.70
C ARG A 109 25.64 -2.68 9.18
N GLY A 110 24.96 -3.52 9.96
CA GLY A 110 24.71 -3.30 11.39
C GLY A 110 23.73 -2.17 11.71
N THR A 111 23.17 -1.50 10.69
CA THR A 111 22.13 -0.48 10.89
C THR A 111 20.76 -1.15 10.92
N PRO A 112 19.89 -0.84 11.90
CA PRO A 112 18.52 -1.33 11.92
C PRO A 112 17.78 -0.96 10.63
N GLN A 113 16.96 -1.88 10.12
CA GLN A 113 16.13 -1.61 8.95
C GLN A 113 14.92 -0.78 9.38
N SER A 114 14.74 0.38 8.76
CA SER A 114 13.46 1.10 8.83
C SER A 114 12.37 0.35 8.05
N ASP A 115 11.09 0.64 8.26
CA ASP A 115 9.99 0.03 7.51
C ASP A 115 10.20 0.12 5.97
N ALA A 116 10.77 1.23 5.49
CA ALA A 116 11.08 1.41 4.08
C ALA A 116 12.22 0.50 3.61
N ASP A 117 13.31 0.44 4.40
CA ASP A 117 14.46 -0.42 4.11
C ASP A 117 14.08 -1.89 4.17
N TRP A 118 13.21 -2.25 5.09
CA TRP A 118 12.70 -3.60 5.29
C TRP A 118 11.89 -4.10 4.09
N MET A 119 10.98 -3.26 3.56
CA MET A 119 10.27 -3.54 2.30
C MET A 119 11.21 -3.69 1.10
N ASP A 120 12.27 -2.88 1.06
CA ASP A 120 13.22 -2.88 -0.06
C ASP A 120 14.17 -4.08 0.04
N ALA A 121 14.55 -4.47 1.26
CA ALA A 121 15.41 -5.61 1.55
C ALA A 121 14.79 -6.92 1.04
N LEU A 122 13.49 -7.16 1.30
CA LEU A 122 12.78 -8.34 0.79
C LEU A 122 12.83 -8.47 -0.75
N HIS A 123 12.88 -7.34 -1.46
CA HIS A 123 12.89 -7.34 -2.93
C HIS A 123 14.29 -7.50 -3.54
N ILE A 124 15.33 -7.20 -2.77
CA ILE A 124 16.73 -7.13 -3.27
C ILE A 124 17.57 -8.28 -2.74
N THR A 125 17.17 -8.86 -1.61
CA THR A 125 17.91 -9.93 -0.96
C THR A 125 18.18 -11.10 -1.93
N SER A 126 19.41 -11.59 -1.85
CA SER A 126 19.88 -12.76 -2.60
C SER A 126 19.88 -14.02 -1.73
N MET A 127 19.39 -13.90 -0.49
CA MET A 127 19.38 -14.97 0.48
C MET A 127 18.24 -15.97 0.19
N CYS A 128 18.27 -17.13 0.83
CA CYS A 128 17.19 -18.11 0.69
C CYS A 128 15.85 -17.52 1.19
N LEU A 129 14.83 -17.46 0.32
CA LEU A 129 13.53 -16.85 0.67
C LEU A 129 12.82 -17.55 1.84
N ARG A 130 13.07 -18.85 2.06
CA ARG A 130 12.49 -19.55 3.21
C ARG A 130 13.13 -19.06 4.52
N VAL A 131 14.46 -19.04 4.53
CA VAL A 131 15.26 -18.63 5.69
C VAL A 131 15.03 -17.16 6.01
N GLU A 132 14.94 -16.29 5.00
CA GLU A 132 14.73 -14.85 5.22
C GLU A 132 13.37 -14.55 5.87
N ILE A 133 12.31 -15.29 5.52
CA ILE A 133 10.98 -15.13 6.10
C ILE A 133 10.96 -15.66 7.54
N SER A 134 11.69 -16.74 7.81
CA SER A 134 11.87 -17.24 9.18
C SER A 134 12.61 -16.22 10.04
N MET A 135 13.72 -15.70 9.52
CA MET A 135 14.51 -14.62 10.10
C MET A 135 13.67 -13.38 10.39
N ASP A 136 12.83 -12.96 9.44
CA ASP A 136 11.91 -11.82 9.62
C ASP A 136 10.96 -12.04 10.80
N ASN A 137 10.38 -13.24 10.90
CA ASN A 137 9.46 -13.56 12.00
C ASN A 137 10.16 -13.64 13.36
N LEU A 138 11.43 -14.06 13.41
CA LEU A 138 12.19 -14.25 14.64
C LEU A 138 12.85 -12.95 15.13
N TYR A 139 13.44 -12.18 14.23
CA TYR A 139 14.31 -11.04 14.56
C TYR A 139 13.80 -9.70 14.01
N GLY A 140 12.78 -9.69 13.14
CA GLY A 140 12.15 -8.47 12.62
C GLY A 140 12.96 -7.75 11.54
N TYR A 141 13.81 -8.45 10.79
CA TYR A 141 14.54 -7.88 9.66
C TYR A 141 14.84 -8.92 8.58
N ILE A 142 15.10 -8.45 7.35
CA ILE A 142 15.46 -9.32 6.22
C ILE A 142 16.99 -9.43 6.10
N PRO A 143 17.59 -10.63 6.13
CA PRO A 143 19.03 -10.80 5.94
C PRO A 143 19.44 -10.40 4.52
N LEU A 144 20.54 -9.65 4.40
CA LEU A 144 21.09 -9.16 3.13
C LEU A 144 22.45 -9.77 2.78
N TRP A 145 23.12 -10.39 3.75
CA TRP A 145 24.47 -10.93 3.61
C TRP A 145 24.53 -12.37 4.14
N ALA A 146 25.36 -13.19 3.49
CA ALA A 146 25.51 -14.61 3.83
C ALA A 146 26.33 -14.87 5.10
N ASP A 147 27.09 -13.87 5.55
CA ASP A 147 27.88 -13.91 6.77
C ASP A 147 27.13 -13.34 7.99
N ASP A 148 25.82 -13.13 7.89
CA ASP A 148 24.97 -12.80 9.04
C ASP A 148 24.89 -14.01 9.99
N PRO A 149 25.32 -13.89 11.26
CA PRO A 149 25.30 -15.01 12.21
C PRO A 149 23.92 -15.65 12.40
N ASN A 150 22.85 -14.84 12.43
CA ASN A 150 21.50 -15.35 12.61
C ASN A 150 21.02 -16.11 11.37
N TYR A 151 21.42 -15.65 10.18
CA TYR A 151 21.13 -16.36 8.94
C TYR A 151 21.82 -17.74 8.91
N ILE A 152 23.08 -17.80 9.31
CA ILE A 152 23.84 -19.05 9.40
C ILE A 152 23.19 -20.01 10.40
N GLU A 153 22.86 -19.52 11.60
CA GLU A 153 22.21 -20.32 12.63
C GLU A 153 20.87 -20.90 12.16
N GLU A 154 20.05 -20.11 11.46
CA GLU A 154 18.78 -20.59 10.93
C GLU A 154 18.99 -21.62 9.81
N CYS A 155 20.00 -21.44 8.95
CA CYS A 155 20.37 -22.46 7.95
C CYS A 155 20.80 -23.77 8.63
N ASP A 156 21.62 -23.69 9.67
CA ASP A 156 22.09 -24.85 10.44
C ASP A 156 20.93 -25.55 11.15
N ARG A 157 19.97 -24.79 11.70
CA ARG A 157 18.75 -25.33 12.29
C ARG A 157 17.92 -26.11 11.26
N GLU A 158 17.70 -25.55 10.06
CA GLU A 158 16.96 -26.24 9.00
C GLU A 158 17.65 -27.54 8.57
N ASN A 159 18.99 -27.53 8.46
CA ASN A 159 19.80 -28.71 8.15
C ASN A 159 19.71 -29.77 9.26
N ASN A 160 19.82 -29.37 10.53
CA ASN A 160 19.72 -30.26 11.69
C ASN A 160 18.33 -30.88 11.82
N MET A 161 17.27 -30.14 11.46
CA MET A 161 15.91 -30.66 11.40
C MET A 161 15.62 -31.49 10.13
N LYS A 162 16.61 -31.67 9.25
CA LYS A 162 16.49 -32.41 7.98
C LYS A 162 15.33 -31.91 7.12
N MET A 163 15.12 -30.59 7.12
CA MET A 163 14.13 -29.98 6.26
C MET A 163 14.52 -30.17 4.78
N GLU A 164 13.53 -30.30 3.90
CA GLU A 164 13.80 -30.41 2.46
C GLU A 164 14.60 -29.20 1.97
N THR A 165 15.49 -29.40 1.00
CA THR A 165 16.24 -28.30 0.37
C THR A 165 15.28 -27.30 -0.26
N CYS A 166 15.50 -26.00 0.00
CA CYS A 166 14.63 -24.96 -0.51
C CYS A 166 14.67 -24.88 -2.05
N GLN A 167 13.52 -24.67 -2.69
CA GLN A 167 13.40 -24.52 -4.15
C GLN A 167 13.07 -23.07 -4.56
N CYS A 168 13.39 -22.08 -3.72
CA CYS A 168 13.15 -20.68 -4.03
C CYS A 168 14.02 -20.18 -5.19
N SER A 169 13.66 -19.05 -5.79
CA SER A 169 14.39 -18.47 -6.92
C SER A 169 15.84 -18.11 -6.63
N ASN A 170 16.17 -17.80 -5.38
CA ASN A 170 17.53 -17.45 -4.98
C ASN A 170 18.41 -18.69 -4.79
N PHE A 171 17.82 -19.83 -4.38
CA PHE A 171 18.56 -21.08 -4.18
C PHE A 171 18.59 -21.97 -5.44
N ALA A 172 17.48 -22.03 -6.19
CA ALA A 172 17.31 -22.85 -7.39
C ALA A 172 16.83 -22.01 -8.59
N PRO A 173 17.67 -21.09 -9.12
CA PRO A 173 17.24 -20.12 -10.14
C PRO A 173 16.81 -20.76 -11.47
N LYS A 174 17.47 -21.85 -11.89
CA LYS A 174 17.14 -22.57 -13.15
C LYS A 174 15.76 -23.21 -13.07
N ASP A 175 15.47 -23.82 -11.93
CA ASP A 175 14.20 -24.48 -11.65
C ASP A 175 13.06 -23.45 -11.54
N ALA A 176 13.31 -22.32 -10.88
CA ALA A 176 12.35 -21.22 -10.82
C ALA A 176 12.02 -20.66 -12.21
N LEU A 177 13.02 -20.48 -13.08
CA LEU A 177 12.80 -20.02 -14.47
C LEU A 177 11.96 -21.03 -15.26
N ARG A 178 12.23 -22.32 -15.12
CA ARG A 178 11.45 -23.39 -15.76
C ARG A 178 10.01 -23.40 -15.26
N LEU A 179 9.80 -23.28 -13.95
CA LEU A 179 8.49 -23.21 -13.32
C LEU A 179 7.68 -22.04 -13.89
N ILE A 180 8.23 -20.82 -13.89
CA ILE A 180 7.57 -19.62 -14.41
C ILE A 180 7.24 -19.77 -15.90
N GLY A 181 8.14 -20.35 -16.70
CA GLY A 181 7.91 -20.62 -18.12
C GLY A 181 6.74 -21.57 -18.41
N ASN A 182 6.45 -22.49 -17.48
CA ASN A 182 5.39 -23.49 -17.60
C ASN A 182 4.03 -23.03 -17.05
N LEU A 183 3.98 -21.99 -16.20
CA LEU A 183 2.74 -21.46 -15.62
C LEU A 183 1.66 -21.07 -16.66
N PRO A 184 1.97 -20.57 -17.87
CA PRO A 184 0.94 -20.32 -18.89
C PRO A 184 0.13 -21.56 -19.28
N SER A 185 0.74 -22.75 -19.19
CA SER A 185 0.12 -24.05 -19.46
C SER A 185 -0.55 -24.68 -18.24
N ALA A 186 -0.54 -23.98 -17.09
CA ALA A 186 -1.05 -24.53 -15.85
C ALA A 186 -2.56 -24.78 -15.89
N SER A 187 -2.95 -25.94 -15.36
CA SER A 187 -4.31 -26.42 -15.17
C SER A 187 -4.42 -27.08 -13.80
N VAL A 188 -5.65 -27.40 -13.38
CA VAL A 188 -5.89 -28.09 -12.11
C VAL A 188 -5.21 -29.46 -12.05
N THR A 189 -5.01 -30.13 -13.18
CA THR A 189 -4.46 -31.49 -13.23
C THR A 189 -2.93 -31.53 -13.34
N ASN A 190 -2.30 -30.46 -13.84
CA ASN A 190 -0.86 -30.44 -14.09
C ASN A 190 -0.06 -29.53 -13.14
N PHE A 191 -0.73 -28.74 -12.28
CA PHE A 191 -0.09 -27.78 -11.40
C PHE A 191 0.98 -28.42 -10.50
N ASP A 192 0.66 -29.53 -9.84
CA ASP A 192 1.60 -30.24 -8.96
C ASP A 192 2.84 -30.76 -9.73
N SER A 193 2.66 -31.14 -11.00
CA SER A 193 3.77 -31.56 -11.86
C SER A 193 4.64 -30.39 -12.30
N ILE A 194 4.05 -29.21 -12.49
CA ILE A 194 4.78 -27.97 -12.76
C ILE A 194 5.61 -27.58 -11.55
N LEU A 195 5.04 -27.60 -10.34
CA LEU A 195 5.77 -27.29 -9.10
C LEU A 195 6.96 -28.21 -8.87
N LYS A 196 6.80 -29.51 -9.15
CA LYS A 196 7.86 -30.50 -9.02
C LYS A 196 8.87 -30.49 -10.19
N ASN A 197 8.78 -29.53 -11.12
CA ASN A 197 9.59 -29.46 -12.34
C ASN A 197 9.57 -30.73 -13.22
N LYS A 198 8.50 -31.54 -13.10
CA LYS A 198 8.30 -32.77 -13.89
C LYS A 198 7.49 -32.53 -15.16
N PHE A 199 6.85 -31.37 -15.27
CA PHE A 199 6.05 -31.02 -16.43
C PHE A 199 6.93 -30.70 -17.66
N VAL A 200 6.52 -31.24 -18.80
CA VAL A 200 7.08 -30.93 -20.13
C VAL A 200 5.96 -30.31 -20.96
N PRO A 201 6.10 -29.05 -21.40
CA PRO A 201 5.05 -28.38 -22.15
C PRO A 201 4.91 -29.00 -23.55
N THR A 202 3.70 -29.40 -23.91
CA THR A 202 3.39 -29.89 -25.27
C THR A 202 3.27 -28.76 -26.28
N LYS A 203 2.98 -27.54 -25.81
CA LYS A 203 2.81 -26.33 -26.63
C LYS A 203 3.57 -25.18 -26.00
N ILE A 204 4.26 -24.40 -26.83
CA ILE A 204 4.90 -23.15 -26.41
C ILE A 204 3.84 -22.05 -26.43
N HIS A 205 3.56 -21.44 -25.28
CA HIS A 205 2.68 -20.28 -25.20
C HIS A 205 3.47 -19.00 -25.42
N ASP A 206 3.32 -18.38 -26.60
CA ASP A 206 3.84 -17.03 -26.81
C ASP A 206 2.92 -15.99 -26.15
N LEU A 207 3.44 -15.35 -25.10
CA LEU A 207 2.74 -14.31 -24.35
C LEU A 207 2.84 -12.93 -25.01
N LYS A 208 3.79 -12.71 -25.94
CA LYS A 208 4.04 -11.39 -26.55
C LYS A 208 2.83 -10.85 -27.31
N ILE A 209 2.03 -11.75 -27.90
CA ILE A 209 0.86 -11.42 -28.72
C ILE A 209 -0.33 -10.96 -27.85
N LYS A 210 -0.35 -11.28 -26.54
CA LYS A 210 -1.54 -11.13 -25.68
C LYS A 210 -1.61 -9.84 -24.86
N TYR A 211 -0.57 -9.01 -24.88
CA TYR A 211 -0.66 -7.72 -24.20
C TYR A 211 -1.43 -6.74 -25.09
N PRO A 212 -2.62 -6.25 -24.70
CA PRO A 212 -3.26 -5.17 -25.43
C PRO A 212 -2.24 -4.04 -25.52
N LYS A 213 -2.00 -3.52 -26.74
CA LYS A 213 -1.13 -2.35 -26.94
C LYS A 213 -1.54 -1.34 -25.89
N ARG A 214 -0.63 -0.94 -25.00
CA ARG A 214 -0.92 0.01 -23.91
C ARG A 214 -1.76 1.13 -24.52
N CYS A 215 -3.02 1.24 -24.11
CA CYS A 215 -3.84 2.37 -24.53
C CYS A 215 -3.02 3.60 -24.18
N LYS A 216 -2.75 4.44 -25.19
CA LYS A 216 -2.06 5.71 -24.95
C LYS A 216 -2.81 6.36 -23.79
N PRO A 217 -2.14 6.69 -22.67
CA PRO A 217 -2.83 7.28 -21.54
C PRO A 217 -3.64 8.42 -22.11
N THR A 218 -4.96 8.40 -21.88
CA THR A 218 -5.83 9.50 -22.26
C THR A 218 -5.22 10.72 -21.60
N ARG A 219 -4.52 11.54 -22.38
CA ARG A 219 -3.98 12.80 -21.88
C ARG A 219 -5.20 13.49 -21.30
N LYS A 220 -5.17 13.77 -19.99
CA LYS A 220 -6.16 14.64 -19.37
C LYS A 220 -6.15 15.93 -20.20
N ARG A 221 -7.12 16.06 -21.10
CA ARG A 221 -7.30 17.26 -21.89
C ARG A 221 -7.56 18.36 -20.87
N LYS A 222 -6.86 19.49 -20.99
CA LYS A 222 -7.27 20.68 -20.26
C LYS A 222 -8.66 21.03 -20.78
N MET A 223 -9.68 20.89 -19.94
CA MET A 223 -10.99 21.44 -20.24
C MET A 223 -10.83 22.93 -20.46
N ASN A 224 -11.44 23.44 -21.53
CA ASN A 224 -11.53 24.88 -21.74
C ASN A 224 -12.54 25.47 -20.74
N ASP A 225 -12.53 26.79 -20.56
CA ASP A 225 -13.35 27.45 -19.54
C ASP A 225 -14.86 27.29 -19.80
N LEU A 226 -15.26 27.21 -21.07
CA LEU A 226 -16.64 26.94 -21.48
C LEU A 226 -17.11 25.53 -21.10
N GLU A 227 -16.27 24.51 -21.31
CA GLU A 227 -16.51 23.12 -20.91
C GLU A 227 -16.58 23.00 -19.39
N ARG A 228 -15.72 23.73 -18.68
CA ARG A 228 -15.75 23.77 -17.21
C ARG A 228 -17.06 24.37 -16.71
N SER A 229 -17.50 25.49 -17.27
CA SER A 229 -18.79 26.11 -16.92
C SER A 229 -19.98 25.17 -17.19
N LYS A 230 -19.98 24.46 -18.32
CA LYS A 230 -21.00 23.44 -18.62
C LYS A 230 -20.99 22.27 -17.64
N MET A 231 -19.80 21.80 -17.23
CA MET A 231 -19.66 20.75 -16.23
C MET A 231 -20.10 21.20 -14.84
N ASP A 232 -19.80 22.44 -14.46
CA ASP A 232 -20.23 23.02 -13.19
C ASP A 232 -21.75 23.16 -13.17
N GLN A 233 -22.37 23.63 -14.26
CA GLN A 233 -23.83 23.66 -14.39
C GLN A 233 -24.43 22.26 -14.35
N PHE A 234 -23.85 21.29 -15.06
CA PHE A 234 -24.31 19.91 -15.01
C PHE A 234 -24.22 19.32 -13.60
N LYS A 235 -23.15 19.62 -12.86
CA LYS A 235 -22.98 19.18 -11.46
C LYS A 235 -24.06 19.77 -10.55
N VAL A 236 -24.37 21.06 -10.72
CA VAL A 236 -25.45 21.73 -9.96
C VAL A 236 -26.80 21.10 -10.28
N ASN A 237 -27.10 20.90 -11.57
CA ASN A 237 -28.35 20.27 -11.99
C ASN A 237 -28.47 18.84 -11.48
N LEU A 238 -27.40 18.03 -11.58
CA LEU A 238 -27.40 16.65 -11.09
C LEU A 238 -27.65 16.58 -9.57
N LEU A 239 -27.04 17.49 -8.80
CA LEU A 239 -27.29 17.58 -7.37
C LEU A 239 -28.73 17.98 -7.08
N HIS A 240 -29.24 18.99 -7.79
CA HIS A 240 -30.63 19.43 -7.67
C HIS A 240 -31.61 18.29 -7.97
N ASP A 241 -31.45 17.61 -9.11
CA ASP A 241 -32.31 16.50 -9.53
C ASP A 241 -32.22 15.32 -8.56
N LEU A 242 -31.03 15.04 -8.01
CA LEU A 242 -30.86 14.03 -6.97
C LEU A 242 -31.63 14.42 -5.70
N TYR A 243 -31.52 15.67 -5.24
CA TYR A 243 -32.26 16.14 -4.07
C TYR A 243 -33.76 16.13 -4.30
N GLU A 244 -34.24 16.64 -5.44
CA GLU A 244 -35.65 16.61 -5.82
C GLU A 244 -36.19 15.18 -5.86
N TYR A 245 -35.51 14.28 -6.57
CA TYR A 245 -35.88 12.86 -6.62
C TYR A 245 -35.91 12.25 -5.21
N PHE A 246 -34.92 12.55 -4.40
CA PHE A 246 -34.81 12.04 -3.04
C PHE A 246 -35.93 12.56 -2.13
N TYR A 247 -36.25 13.85 -2.17
CA TYR A 247 -37.36 14.43 -1.41
C TYR A 247 -38.72 13.98 -1.92
N MET A 248 -38.88 13.80 -3.24
CA MET A 248 -40.11 13.34 -3.87
C MET A 248 -40.40 11.86 -3.57
N VAL A 249 -39.39 10.99 -3.70
CA VAL A 249 -39.54 9.54 -3.50
C VAL A 249 -39.62 9.19 -2.02
N PHE A 250 -38.84 9.87 -1.17
CA PHE A 250 -38.73 9.48 0.23
C PHE A 250 -39.54 10.34 1.21
N LYS A 251 -40.20 11.45 0.81
CA LYS A 251 -41.10 12.32 1.62
C LYS A 251 -40.86 12.33 3.15
N LYS A 252 -40.32 13.44 3.69
CA LYS A 252 -40.21 13.95 5.10
C LYS A 252 -40.04 13.00 6.32
N ASP A 253 -40.53 11.76 6.30
CA ASP A 253 -40.63 10.86 7.45
C ASP A 253 -39.42 9.93 7.64
N TRP A 254 -38.46 9.95 6.72
CA TRP A 254 -37.25 9.12 6.81
C TRP A 254 -36.04 9.85 7.40
N MET A 255 -36.23 10.98 8.12
CA MET A 255 -35.16 11.55 8.93
C MET A 255 -34.63 10.46 9.87
N VAL A 256 -33.43 9.97 9.55
CA VAL A 256 -32.69 9.04 10.41
C VAL A 256 -32.30 9.83 11.66
N LEU A 257 -33.21 9.89 12.64
CA LEU A 257 -32.93 10.41 13.96
C LEU A 257 -31.80 9.56 14.58
N PRO A 258 -30.92 10.14 15.40
CA PRO A 258 -29.81 9.42 16.02
C PRO A 258 -30.21 8.09 16.69
N LYS A 259 -31.43 7.98 17.23
CA LYS A 259 -32.02 6.75 17.79
C LYS A 259 -32.17 5.57 16.81
N HIS A 260 -32.19 5.82 15.50
CA HIS A 260 -32.24 4.78 14.46
C HIS A 260 -30.85 4.26 14.07
N LEU A 261 -29.80 5.01 14.41
CA LEU A 261 -28.39 4.64 14.18
C LEU A 261 -27.73 4.08 15.45
N TYR A 262 -28.17 4.57 16.61
CA TYR A 262 -27.69 4.16 17.92
C TYR A 262 -28.87 3.58 18.70
N LYS A 263 -28.83 2.27 18.98
CA LYS A 263 -29.71 1.66 19.97
C LYS A 263 -29.50 2.41 21.29
N SER A 264 -30.53 3.06 21.80
CA SER A 264 -30.51 3.63 23.14
C SER A 264 -30.29 2.48 24.14
N ASN A 265 -29.28 2.61 25.00
CA ASN A 265 -28.97 1.69 26.07
C ASN A 265 -30.06 1.70 27.14
N GLN A 266 -31.22 1.13 26.85
CA GLN A 266 -32.26 0.79 27.82
C GLN A 266 -33.05 -0.38 27.24
N GLU A 267 -32.45 -1.56 27.35
CA GLU A 267 -33.09 -2.86 27.51
C GLU A 267 -31.95 -3.85 27.77
N VAL A 268 -31.49 -3.82 29.03
CA VAL A 268 -30.78 -4.94 29.62
C VAL A 268 -31.89 -5.91 30.05
N GLU A 269 -32.14 -6.95 29.26
CA GLU A 269 -32.62 -8.19 29.83
C GLU A 269 -31.48 -9.21 29.84
N ASN A 270 -31.22 -9.64 31.07
CA ASN A 270 -30.21 -10.59 31.47
C ASN A 270 -30.37 -11.92 30.75
N THR A 271 -29.31 -12.37 30.07
CA THR A 271 -28.90 -13.77 30.21
C THR A 271 -27.40 -13.83 30.48
N SER A 272 -27.11 -14.33 31.67
CA SER A 272 -25.83 -14.54 32.28
C SER A 272 -25.09 -15.73 31.64
N SER A 273 -23.77 -15.58 31.46
CA SER A 273 -22.72 -16.52 31.90
C SER A 273 -21.37 -16.19 31.24
N ALA A 274 -20.52 -15.55 32.04
CA ALA A 274 -19.18 -16.01 32.45
C ALA A 274 -18.23 -16.57 31.37
N GLU A 275 -16.93 -16.32 31.34
CA GLU A 275 -15.95 -15.53 32.07
C GLU A 275 -14.65 -15.72 31.26
N GLY A 276 -13.68 -14.80 31.31
CA GLY A 276 -12.39 -15.04 30.67
C GLY A 276 -11.51 -13.81 30.43
N THR A 277 -11.20 -13.09 31.50
CA THR A 277 -10.26 -11.97 31.59
C THR A 277 -8.84 -12.36 31.15
N LEU A 278 -8.14 -11.49 30.42
CA LEU A 278 -6.69 -11.27 30.60
C LEU A 278 -6.23 -9.92 30.04
N SER A 279 -5.70 -9.11 30.96
CA SER A 279 -5.20 -7.75 30.80
C SER A 279 -3.69 -7.69 30.53
N ARG A 280 -3.25 -6.53 29.97
CA ARG A 280 -1.96 -5.78 30.09
C ARG A 280 -1.26 -5.52 28.72
N PRO A 281 -0.29 -4.58 28.62
CA PRO A 281 -0.42 -3.13 28.82
C PRO A 281 0.33 -2.32 27.72
N ILE A 282 -0.10 -1.09 27.38
CA ILE A 282 0.69 -0.21 26.50
C ILE A 282 1.66 0.62 27.34
N LYS A 283 2.97 0.39 27.14
CA LYS A 283 4.08 1.19 27.66
C LYS A 283 4.20 2.51 26.89
N LYS A 284 4.48 3.58 27.64
CA LYS A 284 4.83 4.93 27.19
C LYS A 284 6.18 4.95 26.46
N ALA A 285 6.35 5.85 25.48
CA ALA A 285 7.66 6.35 25.06
C ALA A 285 7.61 7.87 24.84
N LYS A 286 8.66 8.53 25.34
CA LYS A 286 8.89 9.97 25.47
C LYS A 286 9.65 10.54 24.26
N ASN A 287 9.37 11.82 24.01
CA ASN A 287 10.24 12.95 23.62
C ASN A 287 11.19 12.84 22.41
N SER A 288 10.89 13.67 21.41
CA SER A 288 11.81 14.19 20.38
C SER A 288 12.59 15.40 20.90
N VAL A 289 13.89 15.43 20.64
CA VAL A 289 14.78 16.58 20.84
C VAL A 289 15.10 17.20 19.48
N ASP A 290 14.97 18.52 19.40
CA ASP A 290 15.32 19.37 18.26
C ASP A 290 16.82 19.35 17.94
N LYS A 291 17.16 19.44 16.64
CA LYS A 291 18.51 19.81 16.22
C LYS A 291 18.48 20.67 14.96
N GLU A 292 18.69 21.96 15.18
CA GLU A 292 19.04 22.95 14.15
C GLU A 292 20.36 22.58 13.46
N LYS A 293 20.44 22.84 12.14
CA LYS A 293 21.71 22.83 11.40
C LYS A 293 22.04 24.24 10.94
N GLN A 294 23.14 24.76 11.48
CA GLN A 294 23.84 25.94 11.03
C GLN A 294 24.50 25.70 9.67
N ASN A 295 24.59 26.79 8.91
CA ASN A 295 25.08 26.86 7.55
C ASN A 295 26.42 27.62 7.59
N GLU A 296 27.53 26.98 7.20
CA GLU A 296 28.80 27.66 7.00
C GLU A 296 29.20 27.55 5.53
N GLY A 297 29.42 28.72 4.92
CA GLY A 297 29.82 28.87 3.54
C GLY A 297 31.31 28.61 3.32
N SER A 298 31.65 28.30 2.08
CA SER A 298 33.01 28.47 1.57
C SER A 298 32.96 28.79 0.08
N THR A 299 33.57 29.92 -0.24
CA THR A 299 33.87 30.46 -1.56
C THR A 299 35.03 29.70 -2.21
N SER A 300 35.04 29.64 -3.54
CA SER A 300 36.21 29.79 -4.44
C SER A 300 35.92 29.11 -5.79
N SER A 301 35.67 29.89 -6.82
CA SER A 301 36.60 30.18 -7.94
C SER A 301 36.78 29.01 -8.91
N GLN A 302 36.12 29.09 -10.08
CA GLN A 302 36.69 28.55 -11.32
C GLN A 302 36.43 29.49 -12.50
N VAL A 303 37.54 29.89 -13.11
CA VAL A 303 37.68 30.67 -14.35
C VAL A 303 37.22 29.82 -15.55
N PRO A 304 36.52 30.40 -16.54
CA PRO A 304 36.08 29.70 -17.74
C PRO A 304 37.09 29.86 -18.90
N SER A 305 37.27 28.81 -19.71
CA SER A 305 37.91 28.93 -21.03
C SER A 305 36.90 28.62 -22.13
N ASN A 306 36.54 29.67 -22.88
CA ASN A 306 35.85 29.60 -24.16
C ASN A 306 36.85 29.27 -25.27
N LEU A 307 36.38 28.61 -26.34
CA LEU A 307 36.79 28.91 -27.72
C LEU A 307 35.82 28.26 -28.72
N LYS A 308 34.92 29.08 -29.28
CA LYS A 308 34.56 29.10 -30.70
C LYS A 308 33.88 30.43 -31.00
N GLY A 309 34.53 31.22 -31.83
CA GLY A 309 34.12 32.59 -32.16
C GLY A 309 32.89 32.66 -33.05
N SER A 310 32.27 33.84 -33.08
CA SER A 310 32.16 34.63 -34.31
C SER A 310 31.62 36.03 -33.99
N ASN A 311 32.29 36.99 -34.61
CA ASN A 311 32.04 38.41 -34.91
C ASN A 311 30.84 39.21 -34.35
N LYS A 312 31.21 40.48 -34.12
CA LYS A 312 30.47 41.69 -33.72
C LYS A 312 29.26 42.03 -34.59
N GLY A 313 28.26 42.65 -33.94
CA GLY A 313 27.24 43.50 -34.58
C GLY A 313 26.33 44.16 -33.52
N LEU A 314 26.56 45.44 -33.24
CA LEU A 314 25.69 46.29 -32.43
C LEU A 314 24.38 46.56 -33.18
N THR A 315 23.23 46.15 -32.62
CA THR A 315 21.97 46.89 -32.63
C THR A 315 21.16 46.51 -31.39
N GLN A 316 20.87 47.47 -30.51
CA GLN A 316 19.92 47.29 -29.41
C GLN A 316 18.50 47.25 -29.99
N SER A 317 17.95 46.03 -30.06
CA SER A 317 16.53 45.80 -30.29
C SER A 317 15.96 45.20 -29.00
N HIS A 318 14.97 45.88 -28.40
CA HIS A 318 14.17 45.32 -27.31
C HIS A 318 13.45 44.08 -27.82
N ARG A 319 14.09 42.91 -27.64
CA ARG A 319 13.53 41.64 -28.08
C ARG A 319 12.50 41.19 -27.04
N PRO A 320 11.24 40.91 -27.40
CA PRO A 320 10.24 40.45 -26.45
C PRO A 320 10.71 39.16 -25.77
N ALA A 321 10.41 39.04 -24.46
CA ALA A 321 10.86 37.95 -23.62
C ALA A 321 10.60 36.60 -24.30
N THR A 322 11.66 35.80 -24.46
CA THR A 322 11.56 34.49 -25.10
C THR A 322 10.54 33.62 -24.34
N LYS A 323 9.80 32.76 -25.06
CA LYS A 323 8.82 31.83 -24.45
C LYS A 323 9.41 31.01 -23.29
N LYS A 324 10.73 30.80 -23.29
CA LYS A 324 11.49 30.13 -22.23
C LYS A 324 11.62 31.00 -20.97
N ALA A 325 11.91 32.30 -21.12
CA ALA A 325 11.98 33.24 -20.00
C ALA A 325 10.61 33.44 -19.32
N LEU A 326 9.53 33.59 -20.10
CA LEU A 326 8.16 33.68 -19.58
C LEU A 326 7.73 32.40 -18.85
N ALA A 327 8.16 31.23 -19.34
CA ALA A 327 7.88 29.95 -18.67
C ALA A 327 8.66 29.80 -17.35
N GLU A 328 9.86 30.36 -17.26
CA GLU A 328 10.68 30.32 -16.05
C GLU A 328 10.17 31.29 -14.99
N GLU A 329 9.78 32.49 -15.37
CA GLU A 329 9.14 33.47 -14.49
C GLU A 329 7.81 32.94 -13.92
N LYS A 330 6.99 32.30 -14.76
CA LYS A 330 5.75 31.64 -14.33
C LYS A 330 5.99 30.45 -13.39
N ARG A 331 7.15 29.79 -13.48
CA ARG A 331 7.56 28.75 -12.54
C ARG A 331 8.01 29.33 -11.21
N ARG A 332 8.73 30.45 -11.23
CA ARG A 332 9.16 31.16 -10.01
C ARG A 332 7.97 31.72 -9.23
N SER A 333 7.02 32.36 -9.90
CA SER A 333 5.79 32.86 -9.24
C SER A 333 4.93 31.73 -8.69
N ALA A 334 4.82 30.60 -9.40
CA ALA A 334 4.11 29.42 -8.89
C ALA A 334 4.82 28.76 -7.69
N ALA A 335 6.16 28.86 -7.59
CA ALA A 335 6.91 28.36 -6.45
C ALA A 335 6.65 29.22 -5.20
N ILE A 336 6.68 30.54 -5.34
CA ILE A 336 6.39 31.50 -4.25
C ILE A 336 4.97 31.28 -3.71
N LEU A 337 3.96 31.20 -4.58
CA LEU A 337 2.58 30.93 -4.18
C LEU A 337 2.39 29.58 -3.46
N ARG A 338 3.23 28.58 -3.78
CA ARG A 338 3.20 27.28 -3.11
C ARG A 338 3.82 27.37 -1.72
N GLU A 339 4.87 28.16 -1.57
CA GLU A 339 5.55 28.41 -0.30
C GLU A 339 4.65 29.18 0.66
N GLU A 340 3.98 30.24 0.21
CA GLU A 340 2.96 30.97 0.97
C GLU A 340 1.82 30.05 1.44
N ARG A 341 1.31 29.19 0.55
CA ARG A 341 0.25 28.22 0.91
C ARG A 341 0.73 27.21 1.95
N ASN A 342 1.99 26.78 1.88
CA ASN A 342 2.55 25.87 2.86
C ASN A 342 2.75 26.58 4.21
N GLN A 343 3.11 27.86 4.21
CA GLN A 343 3.25 28.66 5.42
C GLN A 343 1.89 28.84 6.12
N ILE A 344 0.85 29.22 5.37
CA ILE A 344 -0.53 29.33 5.90
C ILE A 344 -0.99 28.01 6.54
N LYS A 345 -0.67 26.87 5.92
CA LYS A 345 -1.01 25.55 6.49
C LYS A 345 -0.26 25.28 7.79
N LYS A 346 1.04 25.59 7.87
CA LYS A 346 1.83 25.44 9.10
C LYS A 346 1.31 26.33 10.22
N ASP A 347 0.93 27.56 9.90
CA ASP A 347 0.40 28.52 10.88
C ASP A 347 -0.98 28.07 11.38
N SER A 348 -1.84 27.56 10.49
CA SER A 348 -3.13 26.97 10.87
C SER A 348 -2.98 25.71 11.74
N GLU A 349 -2.01 24.84 11.44
CA GLU A 349 -1.71 23.67 12.27
C GLU A 349 -1.16 24.06 13.65
N ARG A 350 -0.34 25.12 13.73
CA ARG A 350 0.14 25.67 15.00
C ARG A 350 -1.01 26.19 15.85
N ALA A 351 -1.87 27.02 15.27
CA ALA A 351 -3.05 27.55 15.96
C ALA A 351 -3.98 26.43 16.46
N ARG A 352 -4.17 25.36 15.67
CA ARG A 352 -4.95 24.19 16.08
C ARG A 352 -4.32 23.47 17.28
N ARG A 353 -2.99 23.34 17.32
CA ARG A 353 -2.27 22.71 18.45
C ARG A 353 -2.40 23.55 19.72
N GLU A 354 -2.27 24.87 19.59
CA GLU A 354 -2.44 25.81 20.72
C GLU A 354 -3.87 25.74 21.27
N GLN A 355 -4.89 25.72 20.40
CA GLN A 355 -6.29 25.56 20.80
C GLN A 355 -6.54 24.23 21.54
N ILE A 356 -5.99 23.11 21.03
CA ILE A 356 -6.10 21.81 21.70
C ILE A 356 -5.40 21.85 23.06
N SER A 357 -4.24 22.49 23.16
CA SER A 357 -3.51 22.62 24.42
C SER A 357 -4.30 23.43 25.46
N ALA A 358 -4.95 24.52 25.04
CA ALA A 358 -5.78 25.34 25.93
C ALA A 358 -6.98 24.55 26.47
N ILE A 359 -7.68 23.82 25.60
CA ILE A 359 -8.81 22.96 26.00
C ILE A 359 -8.35 21.88 26.99
N MET A 360 -7.21 21.23 26.73
CA MET A 360 -6.68 20.20 27.62
C MET A 360 -6.30 20.76 29.00
N GLN A 361 -5.81 22.00 29.04
CA GLN A 361 -5.48 22.68 30.30
C GLN A 361 -6.74 23.06 31.08
N GLU A 362 -7.76 23.61 30.40
CA GLU A 362 -9.05 23.94 31.02
C GLU A 362 -9.76 22.72 31.59
N VAL A 363 -9.78 21.59 30.86
CA VAL A 363 -10.34 20.32 31.35
C VAL A 363 -9.60 19.83 32.60
N LYS A 364 -8.27 20.00 32.62
CA LYS A 364 -7.45 19.61 33.78
C LYS A 364 -7.74 20.50 34.99
N ASP A 365 -7.85 21.80 34.79
CA ASP A 365 -8.12 22.77 35.86
C ASP A 365 -9.54 22.59 36.43
N ASN A 366 -10.53 22.29 35.57
CA ASN A 366 -11.88 21.95 35.99
C ASN A 366 -11.92 20.64 36.78
N HIS A 367 -11.18 19.61 36.35
CA HIS A 367 -11.11 18.34 37.08
C HIS A 367 -10.42 18.49 38.45
N SER A 368 -9.34 19.29 38.53
CA SER A 368 -8.69 19.59 39.81
C SER A 368 -9.58 20.39 40.76
N SER A 369 -10.37 21.32 40.24
CA SER A 369 -11.35 22.09 41.03
C SER A 369 -12.47 21.21 41.57
N GLN A 370 -12.91 20.22 40.78
CA GLN A 370 -13.96 19.27 41.17
C GLN A 370 -13.47 18.29 42.26
N ILE A 371 -12.24 17.80 42.14
CA ILE A 371 -11.59 16.97 43.19
C ILE A 371 -11.43 17.76 44.50
N HIS A 372 -11.13 19.07 44.43
CA HIS A 372 -11.04 19.91 45.62
C HIS A 372 -12.41 20.16 46.29
N ALA A 373 -13.48 20.29 45.51
CA ALA A 373 -14.84 20.44 46.02
C ALA A 373 -15.36 19.13 46.67
N ASP A 374 -15.07 17.98 46.06
CA ASP A 374 -15.49 16.68 46.60
C ASP A 374 -14.76 16.36 47.93
N ASN A 375 -13.45 16.65 48.03
CA ASN A 375 -12.69 16.47 49.27
C ASN A 375 -13.10 17.42 50.41
N GLN A 376 -13.76 18.54 50.13
CA GLN A 376 -14.31 19.42 51.17
C GLN A 376 -15.67 18.93 51.71
N ASN A 377 -16.45 18.23 50.89
CA ASN A 377 -17.73 17.66 51.30
C ASN A 377 -17.57 16.37 52.12
N ASP A 378 -16.51 15.58 51.87
CA ASP A 378 -16.21 14.36 52.63
C ASP A 378 -15.61 14.63 54.03
N ALA A 379 -15.30 15.89 54.37
CA ALA A 379 -14.80 16.28 55.70
C ALA A 379 -15.92 16.68 56.68
N ILE A 380 -17.19 16.65 56.25
CA ILE A 380 -18.36 16.96 57.07
C ILE A 380 -19.31 15.76 57.04
N PHE A 381 -18.87 14.58 57.50
CA PHE A 381 -19.73 13.51 58.04
C PHE A 381 -18.94 12.56 58.94
#